data_AF-A0A7X6U5L0-F1
#
_entry.id   AF-A0A7X6U5L0-F1
#
_cell.length_a   1.000
_cell.length_b   1.000
_cell.length_c   1.000
_cell.angle_alpha   90.00
_cell.angle_beta   90.00
_cell.angle_gamma   90.00
#
_symmetry.space_group_name_H-M   'P 1'
#
loop_
_entity.id
_entity.type
_entity.pdbx_description
1 polymer ?
#
loop_
_entity_poly.entity_id
_entity_poly.type
_entity_poly.pdbx_seq_one_letter_code
_entity_poly.pdbx_strand_id
1 'polypeptide(L)'
;MITDLSTCLVRAEALARKAHAGQVDKAGQPYFLHVEKVSQQAGAIIRTWQAASLEFLLKAQIVGFLHDIVEDTDMTLDTLRCYDMPSDCILAIGRLTKTKGVPYPDYLDRVKRSKLAAVVKIADMTHNSDLTRLARITEEDRIRQLKYLHALEYLSGFTCEHCHRAFPLAKMGEKDTGDGKILCQDCQGQQGLVNMLLM
;
A
#
# COMPACT_ATOMS: atom_id res chain seq x y z
N MET A 1 -15.30 3.17 15.75
CA MET A 1 -14.56 2.52 14.64
C MET A 1 -14.09 3.53 13.58
N ILE A 2 -14.92 4.45 13.04
CA ILE A 2 -14.43 5.46 12.08
C ILE A 2 -13.65 6.61 12.75
N THR A 3 -14.13 7.10 13.90
CA THR A 3 -13.45 8.16 14.69
C THR A 3 -12.02 7.79 15.05
N ASP A 4 -11.79 6.51 15.36
CA ASP A 4 -10.47 5.96 15.68
C ASP A 4 -9.50 5.99 14.48
N LEU A 5 -9.98 5.66 13.27
CA LEU A 5 -9.15 5.68 12.06
C LEU A 5 -8.80 7.10 11.61
N SER A 6 -9.70 8.08 11.77
CA SER A 6 -9.37 9.48 11.52
C SER A 6 -8.27 9.97 12.47
N THR A 7 -8.32 9.59 13.74
CA THR A 7 -7.24 9.87 14.70
C THR A 7 -5.95 9.15 14.32
N CYS A 8 -6.02 7.89 13.91
CA CYS A 8 -4.86 7.14 13.41
C CYS A 8 -4.23 7.81 12.18
N LEU A 9 -5.03 8.36 11.26
CA LEU A 9 -4.52 9.08 10.08
C LEU A 9 -3.72 10.33 10.47
N VAL A 10 -4.25 11.14 11.39
CA VAL A 10 -3.53 12.32 11.92
C VAL A 10 -2.23 11.90 12.60
N ARG A 11 -2.27 10.81 13.38
CA ARG A 11 -1.08 10.26 14.05
C ARG A 11 -0.05 9.74 13.05
N ALA A 12 -0.49 9.06 11.99
CA ALA A 12 0.38 8.53 10.94
C ALA A 12 1.09 9.66 10.19
N GLU A 13 0.39 10.75 9.86
CA GLU A 13 1.00 11.94 9.26
C GLU A 13 2.07 12.54 10.18
N ALA A 14 1.73 12.79 11.45
CA ALA A 14 2.65 13.37 12.42
C ALA A 14 3.89 12.49 12.63
N LEU A 15 3.71 11.16 12.65
CA LEU A 15 4.78 10.20 12.80
C LEU A 15 5.70 10.18 11.58
N ALA A 16 5.15 10.14 10.37
CA ALA A 16 5.91 10.21 9.12
C ALA A 16 6.72 11.51 9.03
N ARG A 17 6.11 12.64 9.39
CA ARG A 17 6.77 13.97 9.43
C ARG A 17 7.97 13.98 10.37
N LYS A 18 7.83 13.37 11.54
CA LYS A 18 8.90 13.29 12.54
C LYS A 18 10.01 12.32 12.10
N ALA A 19 9.65 11.13 11.63
CA ALA A 19 10.60 10.07 11.31
C ALA A 19 11.47 10.41 10.10
N HIS A 20 10.89 11.06 9.09
CA HIS A 20 11.62 11.49 7.88
C HIS A 20 12.19 12.92 8.00
N ALA A 21 12.26 13.49 9.21
CA ALA A 21 12.81 14.83 9.40
C ALA A 21 14.29 14.88 9.01
N GLY A 22 14.66 15.80 8.11
CA GLY A 22 16.02 15.93 7.59
C GLY A 22 16.35 14.99 6.42
N GLN A 23 15.48 14.02 6.10
CA GLN A 23 15.62 13.20 4.89
C GLN A 23 15.18 13.98 3.66
N VAL A 24 15.91 13.81 2.56
CA VAL A 24 15.57 14.37 1.24
C VAL A 24 15.30 13.26 0.24
N ASP A 25 14.40 13.53 -0.71
CA ASP A 25 14.13 12.66 -1.84
C ASP A 25 15.17 12.83 -2.96
N LYS A 26 14.99 12.08 -4.05
CA LYS A 26 15.88 12.14 -5.22
C LYS A 26 15.85 13.48 -5.97
N ALA A 27 14.83 14.30 -5.76
CA ALA A 27 14.71 15.65 -6.29
C ALA A 27 15.28 16.71 -5.33
N GLY A 28 15.86 16.30 -4.19
CA GLY A 28 16.37 17.19 -3.15
C GLY A 28 15.28 17.86 -2.32
N GLN A 29 14.03 17.41 -2.42
CA GLN A 29 12.90 17.92 -1.64
C GLN A 29 12.78 17.17 -0.31
N PRO A 30 12.18 17.76 0.74
CA PRO A 30 11.91 17.06 1.99
C PRO A 30 11.14 15.75 1.74
N TYR A 31 11.64 14.63 2.25
CA TYR A 31 11.07 13.29 1.99
C TYR A 31 9.61 13.17 2.45
N PHE A 32 9.20 13.94 3.47
CA PHE A 32 7.81 14.01 3.90
C PHE A 32 6.83 14.34 2.76
N LEU A 33 7.23 15.20 1.80
CA LEU A 33 6.38 15.56 0.65
C LEU A 33 6.11 14.35 -0.26
N HIS A 34 7.05 13.41 -0.35
CA HIS A 34 6.88 12.17 -1.09
C HIS A 34 5.79 11.29 -0.44
N VAL A 35 5.92 10.99 0.85
CA VAL A 35 4.95 10.13 1.55
C VAL A 35 3.56 10.77 1.65
N GLU A 36 3.50 12.10 1.78
CA GLU A 36 2.25 12.86 1.71
C GLU A 36 1.58 12.70 0.33
N LYS A 37 2.35 12.82 -0.75
CA LYS A 37 1.83 12.64 -2.11
C LYS A 37 1.33 11.21 -2.35
N VAL A 38 2.06 10.20 -1.87
CA VAL A 38 1.65 8.79 -1.95
C VAL A 38 0.35 8.56 -1.19
N SER A 39 0.20 9.09 0.04
CA SER A 39 -1.05 9.04 0.82
C SER A 39 -2.23 9.66 0.07
N GLN A 40 -2.06 10.85 -0.50
CA GLN A 40 -3.09 11.53 -1.28
C GLN A 40 -3.47 10.73 -2.55
N GLN A 41 -2.48 10.21 -3.27
CA GLN A 41 -2.72 9.42 -4.48
C GLN A 41 -3.41 8.09 -4.18
N ALA A 42 -3.02 7.40 -3.11
CA ALA A 42 -3.71 6.19 -2.65
C ALA A 42 -5.19 6.50 -2.38
N GLY A 43 -5.49 7.57 -1.63
CA GLY A 43 -6.86 8.02 -1.39
C GLY A 43 -7.61 8.36 -2.70
N ALA A 44 -6.95 9.02 -3.64
CA ALA A 44 -7.55 9.36 -4.95
C ALA A 44 -7.90 8.11 -5.76
N ILE A 45 -7.01 7.10 -5.83
CA ILE A 45 -7.28 5.82 -6.49
C ILE A 45 -8.56 5.19 -5.91
N ILE A 46 -8.66 5.13 -4.58
CA ILE A 46 -9.82 4.53 -3.90
C ILE A 46 -11.12 5.27 -4.21
N ARG A 47 -11.10 6.61 -4.27
CA ARG A 47 -12.29 7.41 -4.61
C ARG A 47 -12.83 7.14 -6.02
N THR A 48 -12.02 6.60 -6.93
CA THR A 48 -12.49 6.18 -8.26
C THR A 48 -13.31 4.87 -8.22
N TRP A 49 -13.26 4.11 -7.12
CA TRP A 49 -13.91 2.81 -7.01
C TRP A 49 -15.30 2.95 -6.40
N GLN A 50 -16.32 2.51 -7.14
CA GLN A 50 -17.73 2.62 -6.72
C GLN A 50 -18.07 1.90 -5.40
N ALA A 51 -17.28 0.91 -4.99
CA ALA A 51 -17.60 0.01 -3.88
C ALA A 51 -16.61 0.07 -2.71
N ALA A 52 -15.73 1.07 -2.65
CA ALA A 52 -14.75 1.15 -1.58
C ALA A 52 -15.34 1.75 -0.29
N SER A 53 -15.05 1.13 0.85
CA SER A 53 -15.48 1.65 2.15
C SER A 53 -14.65 2.88 2.57
N LEU A 54 -15.26 3.78 3.37
CA LEU A 54 -14.52 4.91 3.98
C LEU A 54 -13.38 4.39 4.87
N GLU A 55 -13.59 3.27 5.55
CA GLU A 55 -12.56 2.58 6.33
C GLU A 55 -11.37 2.19 5.46
N PHE A 56 -11.60 1.55 4.32
CA PHE A 56 -10.52 1.16 3.40
C PHE A 56 -9.77 2.37 2.84
N LEU A 57 -10.48 3.46 2.54
CA LEU A 57 -9.88 4.72 2.12
C LEU A 57 -8.94 5.28 3.19
N LEU A 58 -9.39 5.38 4.45
CA LEU A 58 -8.57 5.89 5.55
C LEU A 58 -7.34 5.00 5.80
N LYS A 59 -7.51 3.68 5.76
CA LYS A 59 -6.39 2.72 5.85
C LYS A 59 -5.38 2.94 4.72
N ALA A 60 -5.82 3.17 3.49
CA ALA A 60 -4.93 3.42 2.35
C ALA A 60 -4.10 4.70 2.54
N GLN A 61 -4.69 5.76 3.09
CA GLN A 61 -3.97 6.99 3.41
C GLN A 61 -2.99 6.80 4.58
N ILE A 62 -3.38 6.07 5.63
CA ILE A 62 -2.48 5.72 6.76
C ILE A 62 -1.25 4.97 6.24
N VAL A 63 -1.47 3.91 5.45
CA VAL A 63 -0.35 3.13 4.88
C VAL A 63 0.47 3.98 3.92
N GLY A 64 -0.15 4.86 3.13
CA GLY A 64 0.58 5.78 2.25
C GLY A 64 1.55 6.71 2.99
N PHE A 65 1.16 7.25 4.14
CA PHE A 65 2.07 8.05 4.97
C PHE A 65 3.22 7.24 5.56
N LEU A 66 3.01 5.96 5.84
CA LEU A 66 3.94 5.11 6.58
C LEU A 66 4.67 4.09 5.71
N HIS A 67 4.49 4.09 4.39
CA HIS A 67 4.91 2.97 3.54
C HIS A 67 6.42 2.71 3.55
N ASP A 68 7.22 3.76 3.68
CA ASP A 68 8.69 3.70 3.73
C ASP A 68 9.26 3.86 5.14
N ILE A 69 8.42 4.06 6.16
CA ILE A 69 8.89 4.44 7.50
C ILE A 69 9.82 3.38 8.11
N VAL A 70 9.57 2.10 7.81
CA VAL A 70 10.41 0.98 8.28
C VAL A 70 11.61 0.74 7.36
N GLU A 71 11.55 1.15 6.10
CA GLU A 71 12.65 0.96 5.15
C GLU A 71 13.73 2.03 5.32
N ASP A 72 13.33 3.28 5.63
CA ASP A 72 14.23 4.45 5.58
C ASP A 72 14.51 5.10 6.94
N THR A 73 13.95 4.58 8.04
CA THR A 73 14.14 5.16 9.39
C THR A 73 14.37 4.05 10.43
N ASP A 74 14.69 4.43 11.68
CA ASP A 74 14.87 3.48 12.79
C ASP A 74 13.54 2.88 13.33
N MET A 75 12.40 3.23 12.72
CA MET A 75 11.09 2.74 13.12
C MET A 75 10.91 1.27 12.74
N THR A 76 10.23 0.51 13.60
CA THR A 76 9.92 -0.90 13.35
C THR A 76 8.42 -1.15 13.31
N LEU A 77 8.00 -2.32 12.83
CA LEU A 77 6.59 -2.73 12.90
C LEU A 77 6.08 -2.79 14.35
N ASP A 78 6.94 -3.17 15.32
CA ASP A 78 6.59 -3.16 16.75
C ASP A 78 6.41 -1.75 17.29
N THR A 79 7.23 -0.80 16.84
CA THR A 79 7.05 0.61 17.16
C THR A 79 5.69 1.10 16.68
N LEU A 80 5.27 0.74 15.46
CA LEU A 80 3.94 1.11 14.93
C LEU A 80 2.79 0.50 15.75
N ARG A 81 2.95 -0.72 16.29
CA ARG A 81 1.99 -1.31 17.24
C ARG A 81 1.86 -0.48 18.51
N CYS A 82 2.98 0.02 19.04
CA CYS A 82 2.99 0.89 20.23
C CYS A 82 2.32 2.26 19.98
N TYR A 83 2.17 2.67 18.72
CA TYR A 83 1.43 3.88 18.31
C TYR A 83 -0.06 3.60 18.01
N ASP A 84 -0.57 2.42 18.38
CA ASP A 84 -1.94 1.97 18.12
C ASP A 84 -2.31 2.03 16.63
N MET A 85 -1.36 1.73 15.74
CA MET A 85 -1.67 1.64 14.31
C MET A 85 -2.53 0.40 14.03
N PRO A 86 -3.54 0.48 13.14
CA PRO A 86 -4.40 -0.66 12.83
C PRO A 86 -3.60 -1.85 12.32
N SER A 87 -3.94 -3.07 12.78
CA SER A 87 -3.25 -4.31 12.42
C SER A 87 -3.13 -4.52 10.91
N ASP A 88 -4.21 -4.23 10.17
CA ASP A 88 -4.24 -4.36 8.71
C ASP A 88 -3.27 -3.39 8.02
N CYS A 89 -3.11 -2.19 8.59
CA CYS A 89 -2.15 -1.20 8.09
C CYS A 89 -0.72 -1.66 8.36
N ILE A 90 -0.43 -2.15 9.57
CA ILE A 90 0.90 -2.69 9.93
C ILE A 90 1.26 -3.88 9.03
N LEU A 91 0.30 -4.77 8.76
CA LEU A 91 0.49 -5.91 7.85
C LEU A 91 0.82 -5.45 6.43
N ALA A 92 0.10 -4.44 5.91
CA ALA A 92 0.36 -3.87 4.60
C ALA A 92 1.75 -3.20 4.52
N ILE A 93 2.13 -2.44 5.55
CA ILE A 93 3.47 -1.83 5.64
C ILE A 93 4.55 -2.91 5.62
N GLY A 94 4.40 -3.97 6.43
CA GLY A 94 5.35 -5.08 6.43
C GLY A 94 5.48 -5.79 5.08
N ARG A 95 4.42 -5.81 4.25
CA ARG A 95 4.49 -6.35 2.88
C ARG A 95 5.23 -5.41 1.92
N LEU A 96 5.07 -4.09 2.11
CA LEU A 96 5.73 -3.03 1.34
C LEU A 96 7.22 -2.89 1.66
N THR A 97 7.63 -3.16 2.90
CA THR A 97 9.04 -3.11 3.30
C THR A 97 9.85 -4.19 2.57
N LYS A 98 10.85 -3.79 1.79
CA LYS A 98 11.68 -4.76 1.06
C LYS A 98 12.54 -5.57 2.02
N THR A 99 12.63 -6.87 1.75
CA THR A 99 13.51 -7.79 2.50
C THR A 99 14.77 -8.04 1.69
N LYS A 100 15.95 -7.83 2.30
CA LYS A 100 17.23 -8.06 1.63
C LYS A 100 17.32 -9.51 1.13
N GLY A 101 17.71 -9.69 -0.14
CA GLY A 101 17.87 -11.00 -0.76
C GLY A 101 16.60 -11.61 -1.37
N VAL A 102 15.43 -10.98 -1.19
CA VAL A 102 14.19 -11.45 -1.84
C VAL A 102 14.14 -10.95 -3.29
N PRO A 103 13.92 -11.84 -4.29
CA PRO A 103 13.72 -11.44 -5.67
C PRO A 103 12.55 -10.47 -5.86
N TYR A 104 12.69 -9.53 -6.80
CA TYR A 104 11.65 -8.52 -7.04
C TYR A 104 10.27 -9.09 -7.43
N PRO A 105 10.15 -10.16 -8.24
CA PRO A 105 8.86 -10.79 -8.52
C PRO A 105 8.18 -11.33 -7.26
N ASP A 106 8.94 -11.99 -6.38
CA ASP A 106 8.42 -12.54 -5.12
C ASP A 106 7.97 -11.44 -4.16
N TYR A 107 8.70 -10.32 -4.13
CA TYR A 107 8.28 -9.10 -3.43
C TYR A 107 6.93 -8.58 -3.98
N LEU A 108 6.77 -8.52 -5.30
CA LEU A 108 5.51 -8.06 -5.91
C LEU A 108 4.35 -9.03 -5.65
N ASP A 109 4.58 -10.35 -5.66
CA ASP A 109 3.54 -11.34 -5.30
C ASP A 109 3.08 -11.16 -3.85
N ARG A 110 4.02 -10.96 -2.92
CA ARG A 110 3.70 -10.66 -1.53
C ARG A 110 2.89 -9.37 -1.38
N VAL A 111 3.26 -8.30 -2.09
CA VAL A 111 2.49 -7.05 -2.13
C VAL A 111 1.10 -7.29 -2.71
N LYS A 112 0.98 -8.06 -3.79
CA LYS A 112 -0.28 -8.36 -4.48
C LYS A 112 -1.31 -9.04 -3.58
N ARG A 113 -0.86 -9.88 -2.65
CA ARG A 113 -1.72 -10.57 -1.68
C ARG A 113 -2.39 -9.64 -0.66
N SER A 114 -1.99 -8.36 -0.59
CA SER A 114 -2.72 -7.33 0.17
C SER A 114 -3.24 -6.28 -0.78
N LYS A 115 -4.57 -6.16 -0.90
CA LYS A 115 -5.21 -5.08 -1.68
C LYS A 115 -4.71 -3.71 -1.23
N LEU A 116 -4.55 -3.52 0.08
CA LEU A 116 -4.08 -2.29 0.69
C LEU A 116 -2.62 -1.97 0.29
N ALA A 117 -1.72 -2.94 0.40
CA ALA A 117 -0.32 -2.78 -0.03
C ALA A 117 -0.23 -2.55 -1.55
N ALA A 118 -1.00 -3.27 -2.36
CA ALA A 118 -0.99 -3.10 -3.81
C ALA A 118 -1.42 -1.68 -4.23
N VAL A 119 -2.47 -1.12 -3.62
CA VAL A 119 -2.91 0.27 -3.89
C VAL A 119 -1.81 1.26 -3.57
N VAL A 120 -1.21 1.15 -2.38
CA VAL A 120 -0.16 2.08 -1.97
C VAL A 120 1.09 1.90 -2.84
N LYS A 121 1.42 0.68 -3.24
CA LYS A 121 2.55 0.43 -4.14
C LYS A 121 2.31 1.03 -5.53
N ILE A 122 1.09 0.98 -6.03
CA ILE A 122 0.71 1.66 -7.28
C ILE A 122 0.92 3.17 -7.11
N ALA A 123 0.41 3.78 -6.04
CA ALA A 123 0.58 5.22 -5.77
C ALA A 123 2.07 5.62 -5.67
N ASP A 124 2.87 4.88 -4.91
CA ASP A 124 4.33 5.07 -4.81
C ASP A 124 4.99 5.02 -6.19
N MET A 125 4.76 3.95 -6.96
CA MET A 125 5.36 3.80 -8.29
C MET A 125 4.90 4.88 -9.27
N THR A 126 3.63 5.31 -9.20
CA THR A 126 3.11 6.42 -10.02
C THR A 126 3.83 7.72 -9.68
N HIS A 127 3.98 8.06 -8.39
CA HIS A 127 4.68 9.28 -7.98
C HIS A 127 6.19 9.22 -8.29
N ASN A 128 6.82 8.06 -8.15
CA ASN A 128 8.22 7.85 -8.46
C ASN A 128 8.52 7.76 -9.97
N SER A 129 7.50 7.51 -10.80
CA SER A 129 7.61 7.53 -12.26
C SER A 129 7.46 8.92 -12.87
N ASP A 130 7.14 9.93 -12.06
CA ASP A 130 7.05 11.33 -12.49
C ASP A 130 8.45 11.95 -12.60
N LEU A 131 9.05 11.80 -13.78
CA LEU A 131 10.39 12.31 -14.10
C LEU A 131 10.45 13.84 -14.12
N THR A 132 9.31 14.55 -14.22
CA THR A 132 9.29 16.02 -14.25
C THR A 132 9.76 16.65 -12.93
N ARG A 133 9.78 15.86 -11.86
CA ARG A 133 10.29 16.24 -10.54
C ARG A 133 11.81 16.29 -10.47
N LEU A 134 12.53 15.63 -11.38
CA LEU A 134 13.98 15.49 -11.31
C LEU A 134 14.67 16.62 -12.06
N ALA A 135 15.65 17.26 -11.40
CA ALA A 135 16.50 18.27 -12.04
C ALA A 135 17.32 17.70 -13.22
N ARG A 136 17.69 16.41 -13.14
CA ARG A 136 18.39 15.69 -14.19
C ARG A 136 17.86 14.26 -14.25
N ILE A 137 17.47 13.82 -15.44
CA ILE A 137 17.01 12.45 -15.69
C ILE A 137 18.22 11.58 -16.03
N THR A 138 18.40 10.51 -15.26
CA THR A 138 19.48 9.52 -15.47
C THR A 138 18.98 8.28 -16.21
N GLU A 139 19.90 7.40 -16.63
CA GLU A 139 19.51 6.14 -17.26
C GLU A 139 18.89 5.18 -16.24
N GLU A 140 19.38 5.22 -15.00
CA GLU A 140 18.82 4.49 -13.87
C GLU A 140 17.35 4.88 -13.62
N ASP A 141 16.99 6.15 -13.83
CA ASP A 141 15.60 6.61 -13.73
C ASP A 141 14.71 6.01 -14.82
N ARG A 142 15.21 5.91 -16.06
CA ARG A 142 14.47 5.29 -17.17
C ARG A 142 14.30 3.79 -16.97
N ILE A 143 15.35 3.09 -16.55
CA ILE A 143 15.30 1.66 -16.22
C ILE A 143 14.28 1.41 -15.10
N ARG A 144 14.29 2.24 -14.06
CA ARG A 144 13.31 2.17 -12.97
C ARG A 144 11.88 2.41 -13.46
N GLN A 145 11.67 3.38 -14.34
CA GLN A 145 10.36 3.67 -14.92
C GLN A 145 9.82 2.47 -15.73
N LEU A 146 10.66 1.84 -16.56
CA LEU A 146 10.29 0.62 -17.30
C LEU A 146 9.96 -0.55 -16.36
N LYS A 147 10.77 -0.74 -15.31
CA LYS A 147 10.50 -1.73 -14.26
C LYS A 147 9.15 -1.47 -13.57
N TYR A 148 8.79 -0.22 -13.34
CA TYR A 148 7.52 0.16 -12.72
C TYR A 148 6.33 -0.03 -13.64
N LEU A 149 6.48 0.13 -14.95
CA LEU A 149 5.40 -0.14 -15.91
C LEU A 149 4.89 -1.60 -15.79
N HIS A 150 5.80 -2.58 -15.83
CA HIS A 150 5.42 -3.99 -15.67
C HIS A 150 4.82 -4.30 -14.31
N ALA A 151 5.35 -3.67 -13.25
CA ALA A 151 4.83 -3.84 -11.91
C ALA A 151 3.42 -3.23 -11.75
N LEU A 152 3.15 -2.08 -12.35
CA LEU A 152 1.84 -1.44 -12.37
C LEU A 152 0.82 -2.33 -13.08
N GLU A 153 1.17 -2.86 -14.26
CA GLU A 153 0.32 -3.80 -14.99
C GLU A 153 -0.02 -5.02 -14.12
N TYR A 154 0.99 -5.69 -13.55
CA TYR A 154 0.81 -6.83 -12.66
C TYR A 154 -0.05 -6.50 -11.43
N LEU A 155 0.14 -5.33 -10.79
CA LEU A 155 -0.61 -4.93 -9.60
C LEU A 155 -2.04 -4.44 -9.92
N SER A 156 -2.33 -4.03 -11.15
CA SER A 156 -3.63 -3.47 -11.54
C SER A 156 -4.77 -4.49 -11.68
N GLY A 157 -4.48 -5.78 -11.86
CA GLY A 157 -5.48 -6.85 -12.02
C GLY A 157 -5.03 -8.19 -11.43
N PHE A 158 -5.94 -9.08 -11.08
CA PHE A 158 -5.62 -10.35 -10.41
C PHE A 158 -6.54 -11.47 -10.88
N THR A 159 -6.12 -12.72 -10.69
CA THR A 159 -6.98 -13.90 -10.85
C THR A 159 -7.43 -14.37 -9.48
N CYS A 160 -8.74 -14.48 -9.26
CA CYS A 160 -9.29 -14.98 -8.01
C CYS A 160 -8.91 -16.46 -7.84
N GLU A 161 -8.28 -16.82 -6.73
CA GLU A 161 -7.84 -18.19 -6.45
C GLU A 161 -9.00 -19.15 -6.14
N HIS A 162 -10.23 -18.64 -5.97
CA HIS A 162 -11.43 -19.46 -5.76
C HIS A 162 -12.26 -19.68 -7.03
N CYS A 163 -12.64 -18.62 -7.74
CA CYS A 163 -13.46 -18.74 -8.95
C CYS A 163 -12.67 -18.72 -10.26
N HIS A 164 -11.34 -18.57 -10.19
CA HIS A 164 -10.41 -18.57 -11.33
C HIS A 164 -10.66 -17.52 -12.42
N ARG A 165 -11.50 -16.52 -12.13
CA ARG A 165 -11.77 -15.39 -13.03
C ARG A 165 -10.77 -14.26 -12.80
N ALA A 166 -10.42 -13.56 -13.88
CA ALA A 166 -9.60 -12.36 -13.83
C ALA A 166 -10.44 -11.12 -13.52
N PHE A 167 -9.91 -10.22 -12.69
CA PHE A 167 -10.59 -9.02 -12.22
C PHE A 167 -9.63 -7.83 -12.10
N PRO A 168 -10.11 -6.59 -12.23
CA PRO A 168 -9.33 -5.43 -11.84
C PRO A 168 -9.13 -5.39 -10.32
N LEU A 169 -8.04 -4.77 -9.84
CA LEU A 169 -7.70 -4.67 -8.42
C LEU A 169 -8.86 -4.13 -7.57
N ALA A 170 -9.67 -3.22 -8.11
CA ALA A 170 -10.86 -2.67 -7.45
C ALA A 170 -11.81 -3.74 -6.91
N LYS A 171 -11.89 -4.91 -7.58
CA LYS A 171 -12.75 -6.06 -7.25
C LYS A 171 -12.10 -7.09 -6.31
N MET A 172 -10.88 -6.85 -5.84
CA MET A 172 -10.24 -7.69 -4.82
C MET A 172 -10.93 -7.51 -3.47
N GLY A 173 -11.01 -8.56 -2.67
CA GLY A 173 -11.46 -8.49 -1.29
C GLY A 173 -10.63 -7.49 -0.46
N GLU A 174 -11.28 -6.73 0.42
CA GLU A 174 -10.60 -5.72 1.25
C GLU A 174 -9.86 -6.33 2.43
N LYS A 175 -10.33 -7.48 2.93
CA LYS A 175 -9.74 -8.15 4.10
C LYS A 175 -8.59 -9.05 3.67
N ASP A 176 -7.57 -9.12 4.50
CA ASP A 176 -6.60 -10.21 4.39
C ASP A 176 -7.30 -11.53 4.75
N THR A 177 -7.04 -12.59 3.99
CA THR A 177 -7.63 -13.90 4.27
C THR A 177 -6.86 -14.66 5.35
N GLY A 178 -5.71 -14.17 5.80
CA GLY A 178 -4.85 -14.81 6.80
C GLY A 178 -4.03 -15.98 6.24
N ASP A 179 -4.56 -16.71 5.27
CA ASP A 179 -3.87 -17.75 4.48
C ASP A 179 -3.18 -17.19 3.22
N GLY A 180 -3.29 -15.87 2.97
CA GLY A 180 -2.64 -15.18 1.86
C GLY A 180 -3.28 -15.39 0.48
N LYS A 181 -4.49 -15.98 0.42
CA LYS A 181 -5.24 -16.15 -0.83
C LYS A 181 -5.70 -14.83 -1.43
N ILE A 182 -5.63 -14.76 -2.76
CA ILE A 182 -6.18 -13.62 -3.50
C ILE A 182 -7.61 -13.94 -3.93
N LEU A 183 -8.58 -13.31 -3.26
CA LEU A 183 -10.00 -13.51 -3.54
C LEU A 183 -10.66 -12.25 -4.10
N CYS A 184 -11.64 -12.43 -4.99
CA CYS A 184 -12.54 -11.34 -5.34
C CYS A 184 -13.55 -11.07 -4.22
N GLN A 185 -14.17 -9.88 -4.24
CA GLN A 185 -15.14 -9.45 -3.24
C GLN A 185 -16.26 -10.48 -2.99
N ASP A 186 -16.82 -11.06 -4.05
CA ASP A 186 -17.91 -12.04 -3.94
C ASP A 186 -17.44 -13.32 -3.22
N CYS A 187 -16.31 -13.88 -3.63
CA CYS A 187 -15.77 -15.12 -3.05
C CYS A 187 -15.32 -14.91 -1.59
N GLN A 188 -14.77 -13.74 -1.27
CA GLN A 188 -14.41 -13.41 0.12
C GLN A 188 -15.67 -13.26 1.00
N GLY A 189 -16.73 -12.65 0.48
CA GLY A 189 -18.01 -12.51 1.18
C GLY A 189 -18.65 -13.87 1.51
N GLN A 190 -18.58 -14.82 0.58
CA GLN A 190 -19.12 -16.17 0.78
C GLN A 190 -18.38 -16.94 1.89
N GLN A 191 -17.05 -16.85 1.96
CA GLN A 191 -16.28 -17.48 3.05
C GLN A 191 -16.59 -16.89 4.43
N GLY A 192 -16.80 -15.57 4.50
CA GLY A 192 -17.17 -14.90 5.75
C GLY A 192 -18.53 -15.37 6.30
N LEU A 193 -19.51 -15.61 5.42
CA LEU A 193 -20.82 -16.13 5.81
C LEU A 193 -20.75 -17.57 6.31
N VAL A 194 -19.98 -18.43 5.64
CA VAL A 194 -19.78 -19.83 6.06
C VAL A 194 -19.12 -19.91 7.45
N ASN A 195 -18.10 -19.09 7.71
CA ASN A 195 -17.44 -19.07 9.02
C ASN A 195 -18.35 -18.55 10.14
N MET A 196 -19.27 -17.62 9.85
CA MET A 196 -20.22 -17.09 10.83
C MET A 196 -21.36 -18.07 11.15
N LEU A 197 -21.68 -18.98 10.23
CA LEU A 197 -22.68 -20.05 10.43
C LEU A 197 -22.13 -21.26 11.21
N LEU A 198 -20.80 -21.36 11.36
CA LEU A 198 -20.10 -22.46 12.04
C LEU A 198 -19.62 -22.10 13.47
N MET A 199 -19.89 -20.88 13.92
CA MET A 199 -19.65 -20.38 15.29
C MET A 199 -20.95 -20.32 16.08
#